data_AF-A0A9D5EGQ4-F1
#
_entry.id   AF-A0A9D5EGQ4-F1
#
_cell.length_a   1.000
_cell.length_b   1.000
_cell.length_c   1.000
_cell.angle_alpha   90.00
_cell.angle_beta   90.00
_cell.angle_gamma   90.00
#
_symmetry.space_group_name_H-M   'P 1'
#
loop_
_entity.id
_entity.type
_entity.pdbx_description
1 polymer ?
#
loop_
_entity_poly.entity_id
_entity_poly.type
_entity_poly.pdbx_seq_one_letter_code
_entity_poly.pdbx_strand_id
1 'polypeptide(L)' 'MGWWMLFGGVFWVLLIGTLVYLFSSAFGRGAGDAPGRSETPLEVAKRRFAAGEISQEEYERIRETLLR' A
#
# COMPACT_ATOMS: atom_id res chain seq x y z
N MET A 1 -27.03 -22.54 -10.07
CA MET A 1 -26.19 -21.56 -10.80
C MET A 1 -25.43 -20.62 -9.84
N GLY A 2 -24.86 -21.12 -8.73
CA GLY A 2 -24.16 -20.28 -7.72
C GLY A 2 -22.67 -20.58 -7.56
N TRP A 3 -22.20 -21.70 -8.12
CA TRP A 3 -20.80 -22.12 -7.99
C TRP A 3 -19.85 -21.24 -8.80
N TRP A 4 -20.23 -20.81 -10.01
CA TRP A 4 -19.45 -19.89 -10.83
C TRP A 4 -19.17 -18.55 -10.14
N MET A 5 -20.07 -18.07 -9.30
CA MET A 5 -19.92 -16.80 -8.57
C MET A 5 -18.93 -16.91 -7.41
N LEU A 6 -18.87 -18.08 -6.75
CA LEU A 6 -17.87 -18.38 -5.72
C LEU A 6 -16.47 -18.53 -6.32
N PHE A 7 -16.36 -19.23 -7.45
CA PHE A 7 -15.08 -19.36 -8.15
C PHE A 7 -14.53 -18.00 -8.62
N GLY A 8 -15.38 -17.12 -9.15
CA GLY A 8 -14.98 -15.76 -9.51
C GLY A 8 -14.54 -14.93 -8.32
N GLY A 9 -15.27 -14.97 -7.21
CA GLY A 9 -14.91 -14.23 -5.99
C GLY A 9 -13.58 -14.68 -5.38
N VAL A 10 -13.36 -15.99 -5.28
CA VAL A 10 -12.10 -16.55 -4.75
C VAL A 10 -10.92 -16.20 -5.66
N PHE A 11 -11.12 -16.23 -6.99
CA PHE A 11 -10.10 -15.81 -7.94
C PHE A 11 -9.70 -14.34 -7.76
N TRP A 12 -10.67 -13.44 -7.58
CA TRP A 12 -10.40 -12.01 -7.33
C TRP A 12 -9.72 -11.77 -5.98
N VAL A 13 -10.11 -12.48 -4.92
CA VAL A 13 -9.45 -12.40 -3.61
C VAL A 13 -8.01 -12.88 -3.68
N LEU A 14 -7.75 -13.99 -4.38
CA LEU A 14 -6.39 -14.49 -4.61
C LEU A 14 -5.56 -13.54 -5.48
N LEU A 15 -6.15 -12.98 -6.55
CA LEU A 15 -5.50 -12.02 -7.42
C LEU A 15 -5.08 -10.77 -6.64
N ILE A 16 -6.02 -10.17 -5.89
CA ILE A 16 -5.77 -8.97 -5.07
C ILE A 16 -4.78 -9.30 -3.95
N GLY A 17 -4.95 -10.41 -3.23
CA GLY A 17 -4.04 -10.84 -2.18
C GLY A 17 -2.61 -11.08 -2.68
N THR A 18 -2.47 -11.68 -3.87
CA THR A 18 -1.17 -11.88 -4.53
C THR A 18 -0.57 -10.55 -4.96
N LEU A 19 -1.37 -9.63 -5.52
CA LEU A 19 -0.91 -8.29 -5.88
C LEU A 19 -0.38 -7.56 -4.64
N VAL A 20 -1.16 -7.54 -3.56
CA VAL A 20 -0.80 -6.91 -2.29
C VAL A 20 0.46 -7.55 -1.71
N TYR A 21 0.61 -8.88 -1.76
CA TYR A 21 1.80 -9.59 -1.32
C TYR A 21 3.04 -9.24 -2.17
N LEU A 22 2.89 -9.15 -3.50
CA LEU A 22 3.97 -8.81 -4.41
C LEU A 22 4.44 -7.37 -4.18
N PHE A 23 3.49 -6.43 -4.07
CA PHE A 23 3.78 -5.04 -3.74
C PHE A 23 4.30 -4.86 -2.32
N SER A 24 3.83 -5.62 -1.33
CA SER A 24 4.37 -5.56 0.04
C SER A 24 5.78 -6.16 0.12
N SER A 25 6.11 -7.16 -0.69
CA SER A 25 7.48 -7.69 -0.78
C SER A 25 8.44 -6.75 -1.53
N ALA A 26 7.92 -6.00 -2.51
CA ALA A 26 8.67 -4.98 -3.25
C ALA A 26 8.89 -3.69 -2.43
N PHE A 27 7.91 -3.30 -1.60
CA PHE A 27 8.03 -2.18 -0.66
C PHE A 27 8.69 -2.56 0.67
N GLY A 28 8.66 -3.84 1.06
CA GLY A 28 9.28 -4.36 2.28
C GLY A 28 10.78 -4.61 2.19
N ARG A 29 11.39 -4.44 1.01
CA ARG A 29 12.83 -4.60 0.79
C ARG A 29 13.51 -3.36 0.20
N GLY A 30 12.83 -2.21 0.19
CA GLY A 30 13.22 -1.03 -0.59
C GLY A 30 13.76 0.19 0.15
N ALA A 31 13.78 0.22 1.49
CA ALA A 31 14.31 1.38 2.20
C ALA A 31 14.85 0.96 3.59
N GLY A 32 16.17 0.98 3.76
CA GLY A 32 16.73 0.86 5.12
C GLY A 32 18.17 0.41 5.30
N ASP A 33 18.96 0.13 4.25
CA ASP A 33 20.41 -0.14 4.38
C ASP A 33 21.29 0.97 3.76
N ALA A 34 20.75 2.19 3.67
CA ALA A 34 21.56 3.38 3.46
C ALA A 34 21.59 4.20 4.77
N PRO A 35 22.69 4.17 5.54
CA PRO A 35 22.82 4.94 6.77
C PRO A 35 22.89 6.43 6.40
N GLY A 36 21.76 7.13 6.45
CA GLY A 36 21.74 8.60 6.31
C GLY A 36 20.64 9.22 5.44
N ARG A 37 19.70 8.46 4.87
CA ARG A 37 18.57 9.05 4.16
C ARG A 37 17.33 9.02 5.07
N SER A 38 17.11 10.11 5.79
CA SER A 38 15.87 10.38 6.50
C SER A 38 14.69 10.13 5.56
N GLU A 39 13.85 9.13 5.85
CA GLU A 39 12.61 8.90 5.11
C GLU A 39 11.88 10.23 4.95
N THR A 40 11.57 10.59 3.72
CA THR A 40 10.85 11.83 3.49
C THR A 40 9.47 11.70 4.14
N PRO A 41 8.91 12.77 4.74
CA PRO A 41 7.59 12.69 5.38
C PRO A 41 6.48 12.15 4.45
N LEU A 42 6.66 12.33 3.14
CA LEU A 42 5.79 11.81 2.09
C LEU A 42 5.89 10.28 1.92
N GLU A 43 7.08 9.70 2.08
CA GLU A 43 7.28 8.24 2.08
C GLU A 43 6.64 7.59 3.30
N VAL A 44 6.71 8.23 4.47
CA VAL A 44 6.03 7.77 5.69
C VAL A 44 4.51 7.78 5.49
N ALA A 45 3.95 8.87 4.95
CA ALA A 45 2.52 8.98 4.67
C ALA A 45 2.07 7.91 3.66
N LYS A 46 2.84 7.69 2.59
CA LYS A 46 2.55 6.67 1.58
C LYS A 46 2.57 5.25 2.17
N ARG A 47 3.52 4.96 3.06
CA ARG A 47 3.60 3.67 3.76
C ARG A 47 2.35 3.43 4.60
N ARG A 48 1.92 4.41 5.39
CA ARG A 48 0.73 4.30 6.25
C ARG A 48 -0.56 4.16 5.44
N PHE A 49 -0.67 4.86 4.31
CA PHE A 49 -1.80 4.73 3.40
C PHE A 49 -1.87 3.33 2.77
N ALA A 50 -0.73 2.81 2.30
CA ALA A 50 -0.65 1.45 1.76
C ALA A 50 -0.91 0.36 2.81
N ALA A 51 -0.56 0.62 4.08
CA ALA A 51 -0.89 -0.23 5.22
C ALA A 51 -2.36 -0.15 5.64
N GLY A 52 -3.13 0.82 5.11
CA GLY A 52 -4.52 1.08 5.51
C GLY A 52 -4.68 1.73 6.89
N GLU A 53 -3.59 2.27 7.47
CA GLU A 53 -3.61 2.96 8.77
C GLU A 53 -4.22 4.36 8.69
N ILE A 54 -4.21 4.97 7.50
CA ILE A 54 -4.78 6.28 7.24
C ILE A 54 -5.73 6.21 6.04
N SER A 55 -6.78 7.03 6.06
CA SER A 55 -7.71 7.14 4.93
C SER A 55 -7.08 7.92 3.76
N GLN A 56 -7.68 7.82 2.58
CA GLN A 56 -7.25 8.59 1.41
C GLN A 56 -7.28 10.10 1.68
N GLU A 57 -8.32 10.58 2.37
CA GLU A 57 -8.47 11.99 2.74
C GLU A 57 -7.31 12.48 3.63
N GLU A 58 -6.86 11.65 4.55
CA GLU A 58 -5.75 11.97 5.46
C GLU A 58 -4.41 11.95 4.72
N TYR A 59 -4.20 11.00 3.81
CA TYR A 59 -3.03 10.98 2.93
C TYR A 59 -2.94 12.22 2.03
N GLU A 60 -4.07 12.63 1.42
CA GLU A 60 -4.13 13.81 0.57
C GLU A 60 -3.82 15.09 1.37
N ARG A 61 -4.37 15.24 2.58
CA ARG A 61 -4.07 16.39 3.44
C ARG A 61 -2.58 16.49 3.80
N ILE A 62 -1.95 15.36 4.14
CA ILE A 62 -0.53 15.31 4.46
C ILE A 62 0.30 15.65 3.22
N ARG A 63 -0.06 15.09 2.06
CA ARG A 63 0.61 15.36 0.78
C ARG A 63 0.52 16.84 0.40
N GLU A 64 -0.65 17.46 0.51
CA GLU A 64 -0.83 18.89 0.24
C GLU A 64 -0.02 19.78 1.19
N THR A 65 0.02 19.41 2.47
CA THR A 65 0.81 20.14 3.48
C THR A 65 2.30 20.07 3.20
N LEU A 66 2.80 18.93 2.70
CA LEU A 66 4.21 18.70 2.41
C LEU A 66 4.68 19.23 1.05
N LEU A 67 3.76 19.43 0.10
CA LEU A 67 4.04 19.98 -1.23
C LEU A 67 3.89 21.51 -1.28
N ARG A 68 3.45 22.12 -0.19
CA ARG A 68 3.36 23.57 -0.01
C ARG A 68 4.71 24.15 0.41
#